data_AF-A0A6I1YQX8-F1
#
_entry.id   AF-A0A6I1YQX8-F1
#
_cell.length_a   1.000
_cell.length_b   1.000
_cell.length_c   1.000
_cell.angle_alpha   90.00
_cell.angle_beta   90.00
_cell.angle_gamma   90.00
#
_symmetry.space_group_name_H-M   'P 1'
#
loop_
_entity.id
_entity.type
_entity.pdbx_description
1 polymer ?
#
loop_
_entity_poly.entity_id
_entity_poly.type
_entity_poly.pdbx_seq_one_letter_code
_entity_poly.pdbx_strand_id
1 'polypeptide(L)'
;MAFNTEHPVFFTLMHGPGIPGRMAETHDQPHVTPTGRIEDLLASLMPGAPADVTRTAHVCLGIHKSGLEPVLAHEGPERADGIQGINDVLIRSLHPLVGDRPGRQRSGRAPGRRPPL
;
A
#
# COMPACT_ATOMS: atom_id res chain seq x y z
N MET A 1 -9.64 0.65 -5.00
CA MET A 1 -10.21 1.95 -5.40
C MET A 1 -11.72 1.88 -5.66
N ALA A 2 -12.29 0.73 -6.05
CA ALA A 2 -13.72 0.55 -6.37
C ALA A 2 -14.71 1.21 -5.39
N PHE A 3 -14.55 1.00 -4.08
CA PHE A 3 -15.43 1.61 -3.08
C PHE A 3 -15.49 3.14 -3.18
N ASN A 4 -14.34 3.83 -3.25
CA ASN A 4 -14.31 5.30 -3.35
C ASN A 4 -14.84 5.79 -4.69
N THR A 5 -14.61 5.05 -5.78
CA THR A 5 -15.12 5.42 -7.10
C THR A 5 -16.63 5.22 -7.24
N GLU A 6 -17.20 4.23 -6.53
CA GLU A 6 -18.65 3.99 -6.45
C GLU A 6 -19.33 4.92 -5.42
N HIS A 7 -18.58 5.43 -4.44
CA HIS A 7 -19.07 6.29 -3.37
C HIS A 7 -18.20 7.55 -3.17
N PRO A 8 -18.10 8.46 -4.15
CA PRO A 8 -17.20 9.61 -4.08
C PRO A 8 -17.50 10.58 -2.92
N VAL A 9 -18.76 10.63 -2.46
CA VAL A 9 -19.18 11.42 -1.28
C VAL A 9 -18.45 11.02 0.00
N PHE A 10 -18.04 9.75 0.14
CA PHE A 10 -17.26 9.29 1.30
C PHE A 10 -15.93 10.04 1.41
N PHE A 11 -15.25 10.29 0.28
CA PHE A 11 -14.00 11.04 0.27
C PHE A 11 -14.21 12.49 0.75
N THR A 12 -15.24 13.17 0.26
CA THR A 12 -15.58 14.53 0.70
C THR A 12 -15.94 14.59 2.19
N LEU A 13 -16.62 13.58 2.73
CA LEU A 13 -16.92 13.49 4.16
C LEU A 13 -15.66 13.32 5.02
N MET A 14 -14.66 12.59 4.52
CA MET A 14 -13.39 12.36 5.21
C MET A 14 -12.39 13.52 5.12
N HIS A 15 -12.56 14.41 4.14
CA HIS A 15 -11.58 15.46 3.79
C HIS A 15 -12.15 16.88 3.67
N GLY A 16 -13.44 17.08 3.92
CA GLY A 16 -14.12 18.37 3.78
C GLY A 16 -13.79 19.37 4.90
N PRO A 17 -13.91 20.70 4.64
CA PRO A 17 -13.48 21.78 5.56
C PRO A 17 -14.36 21.96 6.82
N GLY A 18 -15.22 20.99 7.14
CA GLY A 18 -16.23 21.06 8.20
C GLY A 18 -15.96 20.17 9.41
N ILE A 19 -14.70 19.82 9.72
CA ILE A 19 -14.34 19.07 10.93
C ILE A 19 -13.74 20.05 11.96
N PRO A 20 -14.48 20.45 13.02
CA PRO A 20 -13.89 21.20 14.12
C PRO A 20 -12.73 20.40 14.73
N GLY A 21 -11.62 21.06 15.07
CA GLY A 21 -10.33 20.43 15.40
C GLY A 21 -10.32 19.33 16.49
N ARG A 22 -11.41 19.14 17.25
CA ARG A 22 -11.59 18.03 18.22
C ARG A 22 -12.18 16.74 17.62
N MET A 23 -12.76 16.78 16.42
CA MET A 23 -13.28 15.59 15.73
C MET A 23 -12.23 14.92 14.85
N ALA A 24 -11.13 15.61 14.51
CA ALA A 24 -9.97 15.00 13.85
C ALA A 24 -9.37 13.84 14.67
N GLU A 25 -9.37 13.95 16.00
CA GLU A 25 -8.86 12.92 16.93
C GLU A 25 -9.80 11.71 17.07
N THR A 26 -11.12 11.92 16.92
CA THR A 26 -12.10 10.80 16.92
C THR A 26 -12.16 10.11 15.55
N HIS A 27 -11.77 10.81 14.48
CA HIS A 27 -11.65 10.28 13.12
C HIS A 27 -10.38 9.45 12.87
N ASP A 28 -9.46 9.37 13.83
CA ASP A 28 -8.33 8.44 13.75
C ASP A 28 -8.75 6.98 13.96
N GLN A 29 -9.86 6.71 14.65
CA GLN A 29 -10.32 5.33 14.88
C GLN A 29 -10.61 4.53 13.59
N PRO A 30 -11.27 5.07 12.53
CA PRO A 30 -11.38 4.35 11.26
C PRO A 30 -10.06 4.24 10.47
N HIS A 31 -8.98 4.94 10.87
CA HIS A 31 -7.64 4.82 10.26
C HIS A 31 -6.73 3.80 10.96
N VAL A 32 -7.09 3.32 12.15
CA VAL A 32 -6.35 2.25 12.85
C VAL A 32 -6.58 0.89 12.20
N THR A 33 -7.78 0.64 11.64
CA THR A 33 -8.13 -0.67 11.03
C THR A 33 -7.44 -0.95 9.68
N PRO A 34 -7.28 0.02 8.76
CA PRO A 34 -6.58 -0.21 7.48
C PRO A 34 -5.06 -0.31 7.64
N THR A 35 -4.47 0.47 8.54
CA THR A 35 -3.02 0.54 8.71
C THR A 35 -2.46 -0.79 9.24
N GLY A 36 -3.08 -1.38 10.25
CA GLY A 36 -2.65 -2.67 10.80
C GLY A 36 -2.67 -3.82 9.76
N ARG A 37 -3.67 -3.84 8.86
CA ARG A 37 -3.69 -4.84 7.77
C ARG A 37 -2.58 -4.63 6.75
N ILE A 38 -2.23 -3.37 6.45
CA ILE A 38 -1.11 -3.06 5.55
C ILE A 38 0.21 -3.46 6.21
N GLU A 39 0.36 -3.20 7.52
CA GLU A 39 1.52 -3.64 8.30
C GLU A 39 1.66 -5.17 8.29
N ASP A 40 0.57 -5.92 8.52
CA ASP A 40 0.59 -7.39 8.48
C ASP A 40 1.03 -7.93 7.11
N LEU A 41 0.51 -7.34 6.03
CA LEU A 41 0.91 -7.70 4.67
C LEU A 41 2.39 -7.38 4.41
N LEU A 42 2.84 -6.19 4.79
CA LEU A 42 4.23 -5.75 4.59
C LEU A 42 5.22 -6.54 5.43
N ALA A 43 4.86 -6.92 6.66
CA ALA A 43 5.67 -7.78 7.52
C ALA A 43 5.96 -9.15 6.88
N SER A 44 5.05 -9.66 6.04
CA SER A 44 5.27 -10.91 5.30
C SER A 44 6.21 -10.75 4.09
N LEU A 45 6.36 -9.53 3.58
CA LEU A 45 7.10 -9.20 2.35
C LEU A 45 8.49 -8.64 2.62
N MET A 46 8.65 -7.94 3.74
CA MET A 46 9.87 -7.24 4.10
C MET A 46 10.65 -8.02 5.18
N PRO A 47 11.96 -8.24 5.01
CA PRO A 47 12.81 -8.84 6.04
C PRO A 47 13.26 -7.82 7.13
N GLY A 48 12.66 -6.63 7.18
CA GLY A 48 13.10 -5.49 8.00
C GLY A 48 12.57 -5.48 9.44
N ALA A 49 13.00 -4.50 10.22
CA ALA A 49 12.52 -4.33 11.59
C ALA A 49 11.06 -3.83 11.60
N PRO A 50 10.28 -4.06 12.69
CA PRO A 50 8.89 -3.59 12.79
C PRO A 50 8.73 -2.08 12.53
N ALA A 51 9.69 -1.26 12.95
CA ALA A 51 9.69 0.18 12.69
C ALA A 51 9.78 0.53 11.18
N ASP A 52 10.46 -0.30 10.40
CA ASP A 52 10.56 -0.13 8.94
C ASP A 52 9.25 -0.52 8.25
N VAL A 53 8.56 -1.54 8.77
CA VAL A 53 7.23 -1.97 8.31
C VAL A 53 6.20 -0.87 8.55
N THR A 54 6.11 -0.33 9.77
CA THR A 54 5.19 0.77 10.10
C THR A 54 5.46 2.03 9.26
N ARG A 55 6.73 2.39 9.08
CA ARG A 55 7.09 3.54 8.23
C ARG A 55 6.64 3.31 6.78
N THR A 56 6.87 2.12 6.25
CA THR A 56 6.47 1.77 4.87
C THR A 56 4.96 1.75 4.72
N ALA A 57 4.23 1.20 5.70
CA ALA A 57 2.77 1.19 5.72
C ALA A 57 2.20 2.62 5.67
N HIS A 58 2.76 3.55 6.45
CA HIS A 58 2.36 4.95 6.41
C HIS A 58 2.65 5.63 5.07
N VAL A 59 3.80 5.34 4.44
CA VAL A 59 4.14 5.86 3.11
C VAL A 59 3.14 5.36 2.05
N CYS A 60 2.85 4.05 2.03
CA CYS A 60 1.88 3.46 1.11
C CYS A 60 0.49 4.06 1.32
N LEU A 61 0.06 4.23 2.57
CA LEU A 61 -1.22 4.85 2.90
C LEU A 61 -1.28 6.32 2.46
N GLY A 62 -0.18 7.06 2.63
CA GLY A 62 -0.05 8.45 2.16
C GLY A 62 -0.24 8.56 0.65
N ILE A 63 0.48 7.73 -0.13
CA ILE A 63 0.38 7.69 -1.60
C ILE A 63 -1.04 7.34 -2.03
N HIS A 64 -1.65 6.33 -1.41
CA HIS A 64 -3.03 5.93 -1.69
C HIS A 64 -4.01 7.08 -1.44
N LYS A 65 -3.92 7.73 -0.27
CA LYS A 65 -4.79 8.84 0.11
C LYS A 65 -4.65 10.03 -0.84
N SER A 66 -3.41 10.45 -1.15
CA SER A 66 -3.18 11.58 -2.06
C SER A 66 -3.61 11.28 -3.50
N GLY A 67 -3.55 10.02 -3.93
CA GLY A 67 -3.98 9.60 -5.26
C GLY A 67 -5.51 9.55 -5.43
N LEU A 68 -6.28 9.51 -4.35
CA LEU A 68 -7.74 9.43 -4.45
C LEU A 68 -8.36 10.68 -5.06
N GLU A 69 -7.92 11.87 -4.67
CA GLU A 69 -8.45 13.14 -5.18
C GLU A 69 -8.42 13.22 -6.72
N PRO A 70 -7.27 13.04 -7.39
CA PRO A 70 -7.23 13.08 -8.86
C PRO A 70 -8.01 11.93 -9.51
N VAL A 71 -8.07 10.74 -8.91
CA VAL A 71 -8.87 9.62 -9.45
C VAL A 71 -10.37 9.90 -9.37
N LEU A 72 -10.82 10.59 -8.32
CA LEU A 72 -12.24 10.92 -8.15
C LEU A 72 -12.68 12.10 -9.02
N ALA A 73 -11.73 12.96 -9.41
CA ALA A 73 -11.98 14.10 -10.29
C ALA A 73 -12.26 13.74 -11.77
N HIS A 74 -11.94 12.51 -12.20
CA HIS A 74 -12.07 12.07 -13.60
C HIS A 74 -12.97 10.84 -13.74
N GLU A 75 -13.47 10.60 -14.95
CA GLU A 75 -14.27 9.42 -15.31
C GLU A 75 -13.65 8.63 -16.47
N GLY A 76 -14.15 7.42 -16.73
CA GLY A 76 -13.77 6.64 -17.90
C GLY A 76 -12.26 6.35 -17.98
N PRO A 77 -11.63 6.47 -19.16
CA PRO A 77 -10.22 6.15 -19.37
C PRO A 77 -9.26 6.91 -18.46
N GLU A 78 -9.50 8.20 -18.22
CA GLU A 78 -8.65 9.04 -17.37
C GLU A 78 -8.63 8.56 -15.92
N ARG A 79 -9.79 8.09 -15.41
CA ARG A 79 -9.88 7.45 -14.10
C ARG A 79 -9.05 6.17 -14.06
N ALA A 80 -9.14 5.34 -15.11
CA ALA A 80 -8.40 4.08 -15.18
C ALA A 80 -6.88 4.32 -15.20
N ASP A 81 -6.42 5.31 -15.97
CA ASP A 81 -5.03 5.73 -16.03
C ASP A 81 -4.53 6.26 -14.67
N GLY A 82 -5.35 7.05 -13.98
CA GLY A 82 -5.05 7.51 -12.62
C GLY A 82 -4.93 6.37 -11.61
N ILE A 83 -5.84 5.39 -11.67
CA ILE A 83 -5.78 4.18 -10.83
C ILE A 83 -4.49 3.39 -11.13
N GLN A 84 -4.17 3.19 -12.41
CA GLN A 84 -2.97 2.47 -12.82
C GLN A 84 -1.71 3.19 -12.35
N GLY A 85 -1.62 4.51 -12.55
CA GLY A 85 -0.49 5.31 -12.12
C GLY A 85 -0.24 5.22 -10.61
N ILE A 86 -1.29 5.24 -9.78
CA ILE A 86 -1.15 5.07 -8.32
C ILE A 86 -0.63 3.67 -7.98
N ASN A 87 -1.15 2.63 -8.63
CA ASN A 87 -0.67 1.27 -8.43
C ASN A 87 0.80 1.14 -8.82
N ASP A 88 1.21 1.73 -9.93
CA ASP A 88 2.60 1.70 -10.40
C ASP A 88 3.54 2.39 -9.40
N VAL A 89 3.15 3.54 -8.86
CA VAL A 89 3.91 4.25 -7.82
C VAL A 89 4.02 3.41 -6.55
N LEU A 90 2.92 2.80 -6.09
CA LEU A 90 2.92 1.93 -4.92
C LEU A 90 3.85 0.72 -5.14
N ILE A 91 3.72 0.02 -6.27
CA ILE A 91 4.57 -1.14 -6.61
C ILE A 91 6.04 -0.72 -6.67
N ARG A 92 6.35 0.39 -7.33
CA ARG A 92 7.72 0.89 -7.44
C ARG A 92 8.31 1.33 -6.11
N SER A 93 7.49 1.88 -5.20
CA SER A 93 7.90 2.26 -3.85
C SER A 93 8.29 1.05 -2.99
N LEU A 94 7.63 -0.10 -3.21
CA LEU A 94 7.85 -1.34 -2.48
C LEU A 94 8.96 -2.20 -3.10
N HIS A 95 9.17 -2.11 -4.41
CA HIS A 95 10.18 -2.88 -5.15
C HIS A 95 11.56 -2.95 -4.47
N PRO A 96 12.19 -1.85 -4.03
CA PRO A 96 13.51 -1.93 -3.37
C PRO A 96 13.48 -2.62 -2.00
N LEU A 97 12.32 -2.76 -1.37
CA LEU A 97 12.16 -3.31 -0.01
C LEU A 97 11.88 -4.83 -0.03
N VAL A 98 11.30 -5.35 -1.12
CA VAL A 98 10.95 -6.77 -1.28
C VAL A 98 12.13 -7.61 -1.81
N GLY A 99 13.14 -6.97 -2.42
CA GLY A 99 14.24 -7.66 -3.10
C GLY A 99 13.77 -8.52 -4.29
N ASP A 100 14.61 -9.44 -4.79
CA ASP A 100 14.28 -10.40 -5.89
C ASP A 100 13.29 -11.50 -5.45
N ARG A 101 12.13 -11.14 -4.88
CA ARG A 101 11.09 -12.11 -4.56
C ARG A 101 9.76 -11.80 -5.22
N PRO A 102 9.54 -12.44 -6.38
CA PRO A 102 8.27 -13.04 -6.73
C PRO A 102 8.42 -14.57 -6.77
N GLY A 103 7.78 -15.28 -5.84
CA GLY A 103 7.59 -16.74 -5.91
C GLY A 103 8.83 -17.58 -5.62
N ARG A 104 8.81 -18.31 -4.50
CA ARG A 104 9.79 -19.37 -4.26
C ARG A 104 9.67 -20.47 -5.32
N GLN A 105 10.55 -20.46 -6.31
CA GLN A 105 11.08 -21.69 -6.89
C GLN A 105 12.62 -21.63 -6.89
N ARG A 106 13.20 -22.16 -5.80
CA ARG A 106 14.51 -22.82 -5.86
C ARG A 106 14.33 -24.27 -5.45
N SER A 107 13.68 -25.05 -6.31
CA SER A 107 13.94 -26.49 -6.41
C SER A 107 15.03 -26.68 -7.44
N GLY A 108 16.28 -26.66 -6.97
CA GLY A 108 17.48 -26.83 -7.79
C GLY A 108 18.62 -27.38 -6.94
N ARG A 109 18.48 -28.67 -6.61
CA ARG A 109 19.43 -29.60 -6.01
C ARG A 109 20.91 -29.19 -6.16
N ALA A 110 21.64 -29.23 -5.04
CA ALA A 110 23.09 -29.10 -4.99
C ALA A 110 23.80 -30.21 -5.80
N PRO A 111 24.85 -29.92 -6.59
CA PRO A 111 25.77 -30.94 -7.07
C PRO A 111 26.72 -31.34 -5.94
N GLY A 112 26.70 -32.62 -5.62
CA GLY A 112 27.45 -33.23 -4.52
C GLY A 112 28.97 -33.08 -4.64
N ARG A 113 29.61 -32.88 -3.49
CA ARG A 113 31.05 -33.11 -3.32
C ARG A 113 31.33 -34.60 -3.50
N ARG A 114 32.22 -34.96 -4.42
CA ARG A 114 32.86 -36.29 -4.45
C ARG A 114 34.03 -36.31 -3.45
N PRO A 115 34.25 -37.41 -2.72
CA PRO A 115 35.42 -37.56 -1.84
C PRO A 115 36.68 -37.92 -2.67
N PRO A 116 37.89 -37.62 -2.17
CA PRO A 116 39.14 -37.95 -2.84
C PRO A 116 39.48 -39.44 -2.71
N LEU A 117 40.18 -39.96 -3.73
CA LEU A 117 40.88 -41.26 -3.71
C LEU A 117 42.20 -41.13 -2.95
#